data_AF-A0A3C1KCX3-F1
#
_entry.id   AF-A0A3C1KCX3-F1
#
_cell.length_a   1.000
_cell.length_b   1.000
_cell.length_c   1.000
_cell.angle_alpha   90.00
_cell.angle_beta   90.00
_cell.angle_gamma   90.00
#
_symmetry.space_group_name_H-M   'P 1'
#
loop_
_entity.id
_entity.type
_entity.pdbx_description
1 polymer ?
#
loop_
_entity_poly.entity_id
_entity_poly.type
_entity_poly.pdbx_seq_one_letter_code
_entity_poly.pdbx_strand_id
1 'polypeptide(L)'
;HIAPLAPGDDWTPDGVRLWGDLSDDEQNAYRALAQSLGNVVLLEDELAIDAIDAPYPTKRRLLGSSAIPQTRAVAEIAEWSTAAIAQRTAELTAALVATWPRAATGEIDDDGLTPILDAKPRRGWPHGWEREFSYVEYRGEHWEVYDVRYLFHRIITRLWADDRAAVVRF
;
A
#
# COMPACT_ATOMS: atom_id res chain seq x y z
N HIS A 1 -17.65 1.00 -7.43
CA HIS A 1 -17.30 -0.43 -7.29
C HIS A 1 -18.14 -1.26 -8.23
N ILE A 2 -17.57 -2.31 -8.82
CA ILE A 2 -18.29 -3.19 -9.75
C ILE A 2 -19.20 -4.14 -8.95
N ALA A 3 -18.64 -4.94 -8.04
CA ALA A 3 -19.40 -5.54 -6.96
C ALA A 3 -19.64 -4.48 -5.87
N PRO A 4 -20.89 -4.23 -5.42
CA PRO A 4 -21.15 -3.30 -4.32
C PRO A 4 -20.43 -3.73 -3.03
N LEU A 5 -20.14 -2.77 -2.14
CA LEU A 5 -19.56 -3.09 -0.82
C LEU A 5 -20.56 -3.84 0.08
N ALA A 6 -21.85 -3.57 -0.13
CA ALA A 6 -22.97 -4.28 0.49
C ALA A 6 -23.99 -4.60 -0.62
N PRO A 7 -23.83 -5.73 -1.33
CA PRO A 7 -24.78 -6.13 -2.37
C PRO A 7 -26.16 -6.39 -1.77
N GLY A 8 -27.21 -5.93 -2.45
CA GLY A 8 -28.58 -6.36 -2.16
C GLY A 8 -28.79 -7.81 -2.60
N ASP A 9 -29.80 -8.47 -2.04
CA ASP A 9 -30.08 -9.89 -2.34
C ASP A 9 -30.34 -10.16 -3.82
N ASP A 10 -30.81 -9.14 -4.56
CA ASP A 10 -31.11 -9.16 -6.00
C ASP A 10 -29.91 -8.82 -6.90
N TRP A 11 -28.78 -8.40 -6.32
CA TRP A 11 -27.57 -8.15 -7.10
C TRP A 11 -27.04 -9.47 -7.67
N THR A 12 -26.44 -9.44 -8.86
CA THR A 12 -25.85 -10.65 -9.47
C THR A 12 -24.50 -10.36 -10.13
N PRO A 13 -23.49 -11.24 -9.91
CA PRO A 13 -22.16 -11.13 -10.54
C PRO A 13 -22.13 -11.65 -11.97
N ASP A 14 -23.08 -12.49 -12.38
CA ASP A 14 -23.07 -13.23 -13.65
C ASP A 14 -24.39 -13.08 -14.45
N GLY A 15 -25.45 -12.55 -13.84
CA GLY A 15 -26.80 -12.49 -14.42
C GLY A 15 -27.62 -13.76 -14.23
N VAL A 16 -27.10 -14.75 -13.52
CA VAL A 16 -27.72 -16.06 -13.33
C VAL A 16 -28.01 -16.31 -11.85
N ARG A 17 -27.00 -16.19 -10.99
CA ARG A 17 -27.14 -16.40 -9.55
C ARG A 17 -27.31 -15.06 -8.85
N LEU A 18 -28.33 -14.95 -8.02
CA LEU A 18 -28.50 -13.78 -7.17
C LEU A 18 -27.55 -13.85 -5.99
N TRP A 19 -27.22 -12.71 -5.41
CA TRP A 19 -26.37 -12.59 -4.24
C TRP A 19 -26.91 -13.42 -3.07
N GLY A 20 -28.24 -13.39 -2.86
CA GLY A 20 -28.92 -14.16 -1.83
C GLY A 20 -28.85 -15.68 -2.03
N ASP A 21 -28.58 -16.14 -3.25
CA ASP A 21 -28.43 -17.58 -3.58
C ASP A 21 -26.98 -18.07 -3.44
N LEU A 22 -26.02 -17.16 -3.28
CA LEU A 22 -24.62 -17.51 -3.02
C LEU A 22 -24.46 -18.05 -1.61
N SER A 23 -23.58 -19.03 -1.45
CA SER A 23 -23.19 -19.53 -0.13
C SER A 23 -22.52 -18.44 0.72
N ASP A 24 -22.56 -18.61 2.05
CA ASP A 24 -21.91 -17.68 2.98
C ASP A 24 -20.42 -17.52 2.68
N ASP A 25 -19.74 -18.60 2.27
CA ASP A 25 -18.32 -18.59 1.89
C ASP A 25 -18.07 -17.76 0.62
N GLU A 26 -18.92 -17.91 -0.40
CA GLU A 26 -18.85 -17.08 -1.62
C GLU A 26 -19.07 -15.60 -1.29
N GLN A 27 -20.11 -15.29 -0.50
CA GLN A 27 -20.39 -13.91 -0.08
C GLN A 27 -19.22 -13.31 0.72
N ASN A 28 -18.63 -14.08 1.63
CA ASN A 28 -17.48 -13.65 2.42
C ASN A 28 -16.24 -13.41 1.56
N ALA A 29 -16.00 -14.25 0.54
CA ALA A 29 -14.91 -14.05 -0.41
C ALA A 29 -15.09 -12.74 -1.21
N TYR A 30 -16.32 -12.42 -1.65
CA TYR A 30 -16.61 -11.14 -2.28
C TYR A 30 -16.37 -9.97 -1.32
N ARG A 31 -16.84 -10.04 -0.08
CA ARG A 31 -16.63 -9.00 0.94
C ARG A 31 -15.14 -8.74 1.18
N ALA A 32 -14.34 -9.79 1.27
CA ALA A 32 -12.88 -9.69 1.44
C ALA A 32 -12.20 -8.94 0.28
N LEU A 33 -12.73 -9.07 -0.94
CA LEU A 33 -12.17 -8.45 -2.14
C LEU A 33 -12.88 -7.15 -2.56
N ALA A 34 -13.98 -6.77 -1.88
CA ALA A 34 -14.82 -5.66 -2.29
C ALA A 34 -14.08 -4.32 -2.33
N GLN A 35 -13.12 -4.11 -1.43
CA GLN A 35 -12.28 -2.90 -1.34
C GLN A 35 -10.96 -3.01 -2.12
N SER A 36 -10.75 -4.09 -2.87
CA SER A 36 -9.54 -4.25 -3.67
C SER A 36 -9.55 -3.34 -4.91
N LEU A 37 -8.35 -2.99 -5.39
CA LEU A 37 -8.17 -2.18 -6.60
C LEU A 37 -8.88 -2.80 -7.83
N GLY A 38 -8.90 -4.13 -7.91
CA GLY A 38 -9.57 -4.86 -8.98
C GLY A 38 -11.07 -4.59 -9.05
N ASN A 39 -11.73 -4.24 -7.94
CA ASN A 39 -13.17 -3.98 -7.90
C ASN A 39 -13.56 -2.50 -8.15
N VAL A 40 -12.57 -1.63 -8.42
CA VAL A 40 -12.78 -0.19 -8.66
C VAL A 40 -12.56 0.14 -10.14
N VAL A 41 -13.42 1.02 -10.66
CA VAL A 41 -13.31 1.61 -11.99
C VAL A 41 -13.53 3.10 -11.90
N LEU A 42 -12.86 3.84 -12.79
CA LEU A 42 -13.22 5.21 -13.09
C LEU A 42 -14.26 5.19 -14.20
N LEU A 43 -15.29 6.01 -14.07
CA LEU A 43 -16.39 6.05 -15.01
C LEU A 43 -16.86 7.49 -15.16
N GLU A 44 -17.24 7.86 -16.37
CA GLU A 44 -17.80 9.17 -16.69
C GLU A 44 -19.13 9.37 -15.95
N ASP A 45 -19.40 10.60 -15.50
CA ASP A 45 -20.57 10.92 -14.64
C ASP A 45 -21.90 10.40 -15.20
N GLU A 46 -22.11 10.57 -16.51
CA GLU A 46 -23.33 10.12 -17.21
C GLU A 46 -23.53 8.60 -17.11
N LEU A 47 -22.44 7.82 -17.19
CA LEU A 47 -22.48 6.36 -17.06
C LEU A 47 -22.51 5.91 -15.60
N ALA A 48 -21.92 6.71 -14.70
CA ALA A 48 -21.84 6.40 -13.28
C ALA A 48 -23.21 6.38 -12.60
N ILE A 49 -24.09 7.32 -12.95
CA ILE A 49 -25.45 7.39 -12.42
C ILE A 49 -26.23 6.10 -12.72
N ASP A 50 -26.14 5.60 -13.95
CA ASP A 50 -26.84 4.38 -14.38
C ASP A 50 -26.16 3.09 -13.88
N ALA A 51 -24.86 3.16 -13.56
CA ALA A 51 -24.10 2.00 -13.11
C ALA A 51 -24.21 1.76 -11.60
N ILE A 52 -24.53 2.76 -10.78
CA ILE A 52 -24.61 2.59 -9.31
C ILE A 52 -25.61 1.48 -8.96
N ASP A 53 -25.19 0.57 -8.09
CA ASP A 53 -25.94 -0.60 -7.59
C ASP A 53 -26.52 -1.57 -8.63
N ALA A 54 -26.34 -1.28 -9.93
CA ALA A 54 -26.79 -2.15 -10.99
C ALA A 54 -26.11 -3.54 -10.93
N PRO A 55 -26.82 -4.60 -11.33
CA PRO A 55 -26.23 -5.93 -11.53
C PRO A 55 -25.04 -5.89 -12.49
N TYR A 56 -24.10 -6.83 -12.33
CA TYR A 56 -22.91 -6.85 -13.15
C TYR A 56 -23.18 -6.89 -14.67
N PRO A 57 -24.13 -7.68 -15.20
CA PRO A 57 -24.41 -7.67 -16.64
C PRO A 57 -24.81 -6.30 -17.18
N THR A 58 -25.56 -5.52 -16.39
CA THR A 58 -25.92 -4.14 -16.74
C THR A 58 -24.70 -3.23 -16.69
N LYS A 59 -23.91 -3.29 -15.61
CA LYS A 59 -22.64 -2.55 -15.49
C LYS A 59 -21.72 -2.87 -16.66
N ARG A 60 -21.51 -4.15 -16.99
CA ARG A 60 -20.64 -4.63 -18.06
C ARG A 60 -20.92 -3.91 -19.39
N ARG A 61 -22.20 -3.73 -19.76
CA ARG A 61 -22.55 -2.97 -20.98
C ARG A 61 -22.15 -1.50 -20.88
N LEU A 62 -22.42 -0.85 -19.76
CA LEU A 62 -22.09 0.57 -19.52
C LEU A 62 -20.57 0.79 -19.48
N LEU A 63 -19.82 -0.10 -18.84
CA LEU A 63 -18.36 -0.06 -18.82
C LEU A 63 -17.79 -0.19 -20.24
N GLY A 64 -18.43 -1.00 -21.10
CA GLY A 64 -18.07 -1.17 -22.50
C GLY A 64 -18.20 0.10 -23.35
N SER A 65 -19.04 1.06 -22.95
CA SER A 65 -19.19 2.35 -23.63
C SER A 65 -18.25 3.44 -23.10
N SER A 66 -17.50 3.18 -22.02
CA SER A 66 -16.58 4.17 -21.44
C SER A 66 -15.47 4.55 -22.43
N ALA A 67 -15.08 5.83 -22.42
CA ALA A 67 -13.93 6.33 -23.15
C ALA A 67 -12.61 5.88 -22.51
N ILE A 68 -12.62 5.51 -21.22
CA ILE A 68 -11.45 5.05 -20.46
C ILE A 68 -11.13 3.60 -20.84
N PRO A 69 -9.97 3.31 -21.47
CA PRO A 69 -9.63 1.96 -21.95
C PRO A 69 -9.60 0.90 -20.84
N GLN A 70 -9.06 1.23 -19.66
CA GLN A 70 -8.97 0.33 -18.51
C GLN A 70 -10.34 -0.04 -17.93
N THR A 71 -11.33 0.83 -18.13
CA THR A 71 -12.72 0.58 -17.74
C THR A 71 -13.42 -0.26 -18.80
N ARG A 72 -13.21 0.05 -20.08
CA ARG A 72 -13.75 -0.73 -21.20
C ARG A 72 -13.30 -2.19 -21.18
N ALA A 73 -12.03 -2.44 -20.86
CA ALA A 73 -11.48 -3.80 -20.77
C ALA A 73 -12.24 -4.71 -19.79
N VAL A 74 -12.90 -4.13 -18.77
CA VAL A 74 -13.75 -4.89 -17.84
C VAL A 74 -14.92 -5.54 -18.58
N ALA A 75 -15.44 -4.92 -19.65
CA ALA A 75 -16.56 -5.45 -20.41
C ALA A 75 -16.24 -6.77 -21.15
N GLU A 76 -14.96 -7.13 -21.30
CA GLU A 76 -14.54 -8.42 -21.86
C GLU A 76 -14.68 -9.57 -20.85
N ILE A 77 -14.80 -9.25 -19.56
CA ILE A 77 -14.96 -10.24 -18.49
C ILE A 77 -16.44 -10.61 -18.40
N ALA A 78 -16.77 -11.86 -18.71
CA ALA A 78 -18.17 -12.31 -18.78
C ALA A 78 -18.87 -12.33 -17.42
N GLU A 79 -18.17 -12.71 -16.37
CA GLU A 79 -18.65 -12.82 -14.99
C GLU A 79 -17.71 -12.09 -14.04
N TRP A 80 -18.28 -11.33 -13.10
CA TRP A 80 -17.50 -10.62 -12.09
C TRP A 80 -17.20 -11.46 -10.85
N SER A 81 -16.46 -12.55 -11.05
CA SER A 81 -16.11 -13.47 -9.97
C SER A 81 -15.01 -12.94 -9.04
N THR A 82 -14.87 -13.55 -7.86
CA THR A 82 -13.74 -13.28 -6.95
C THR A 82 -12.38 -13.55 -7.62
N ALA A 83 -12.30 -14.54 -8.51
CA ALA A 83 -11.11 -14.80 -9.32
C ALA A 83 -10.82 -13.66 -10.30
N ALA A 84 -11.85 -13.10 -10.96
CA ALA A 84 -11.69 -11.94 -11.83
C ALA A 84 -11.23 -10.69 -11.05
N ILE A 85 -11.77 -10.46 -9.86
CA ILE A 85 -11.36 -9.34 -8.98
C ILE A 85 -9.90 -9.50 -8.55
N ALA A 86 -9.49 -10.70 -8.13
CA ALA A 86 -8.12 -10.97 -7.71
C ALA A 86 -7.12 -10.81 -8.87
N GLN A 87 -7.45 -11.38 -10.03
CA GLN A 87 -6.63 -11.27 -11.24
C GLN A 87 -6.42 -9.81 -11.65
N ARG A 88 -7.52 -9.04 -11.73
CA ARG A 88 -7.44 -7.61 -12.08
C ARG A 88 -6.70 -6.79 -11.03
N THR A 89 -6.82 -7.14 -9.75
CA THR A 89 -6.04 -6.51 -8.67
C THR A 89 -4.54 -6.70 -8.90
N ALA A 90 -4.11 -7.91 -9.25
CA ALA A 90 -2.71 -8.20 -9.54
C ALA A 90 -2.22 -7.40 -10.76
N GLU A 91 -3.00 -7.39 -11.85
CA GLU A 91 -2.67 -6.65 -13.08
C GLU A 91 -2.54 -5.14 -12.84
N LEU A 92 -3.50 -4.53 -12.14
CA LEU A 92 -3.47 -3.09 -11.85
C LEU A 92 -2.36 -2.73 -10.87
N THR A 93 -2.06 -3.60 -9.90
CA THR A 93 -0.93 -3.39 -8.99
C THR A 93 0.39 -3.42 -9.75
N ALA A 94 0.56 -4.38 -10.67
CA ALA A 94 1.74 -4.44 -11.53
C ALA A 94 1.86 -3.20 -12.42
N ALA A 95 0.76 -2.74 -13.02
CA ALA A 95 0.73 -1.53 -13.82
C ALA A 95 1.06 -0.27 -13.00
N LEU A 96 0.55 -0.18 -11.77
CA LEU A 96 0.85 0.92 -10.85
C LEU A 96 2.36 1.00 -10.54
N VAL A 97 2.95 -0.13 -10.16
CA VAL A 97 4.40 -0.23 -9.87
C VAL A 97 5.24 0.08 -11.11
N ALA A 98 4.80 -0.36 -12.31
CA ALA A 98 5.50 -0.08 -13.55
C ALA A 98 5.40 1.39 -13.99
N THR A 99 4.30 2.08 -13.64
CA THR A 99 4.07 3.50 -13.99
C THR A 99 4.88 4.44 -13.10
N TRP A 100 4.98 4.12 -11.81
CA TRP A 100 5.86 4.80 -10.86
C TRP A 100 6.98 3.85 -10.45
N PRO A 101 7.95 3.57 -11.35
CA PRO A 101 9.11 2.83 -10.94
C PRO A 101 9.74 3.60 -9.79
N ARG A 102 10.05 2.89 -8.70
CA ARG A 102 10.86 3.46 -7.63
C ARG A 102 12.09 4.04 -8.31
N ALA A 103 12.31 5.36 -8.18
CA ALA A 103 13.56 5.97 -8.59
C ALA A 103 14.65 5.06 -8.02
N ALA A 104 15.56 4.58 -8.86
CA ALA A 104 16.66 3.78 -8.38
C ALA A 104 17.28 4.58 -7.24
N THR A 105 16.98 4.19 -6.01
CA THR A 105 17.88 4.44 -4.91
C THR A 105 19.11 3.74 -5.42
N GLY A 106 20.04 4.51 -6.00
CA GLY A 106 21.43 4.19 -5.79
C GLY A 106 21.55 3.80 -4.32
N GLU A 107 22.39 2.81 -4.03
CA GLU A 107 22.86 2.59 -2.66
C GLU A 107 22.92 3.95 -1.99
N ILE A 108 22.23 4.11 -0.85
CA ILE A 108 22.31 5.34 -0.09
C ILE A 108 23.80 5.64 -0.02
N ASP A 109 24.22 6.74 -0.64
CA ASP A 109 25.61 7.11 -0.74
C ASP A 109 26.07 7.52 0.65
N ASP A 110 26.41 6.51 1.45
CA ASP A 110 26.93 6.65 2.81
C ASP A 110 28.26 7.42 2.82
N ASP A 111 28.91 7.59 1.66
CA ASP A 111 30.16 8.33 1.52
C ASP A 111 29.95 9.86 1.69
N GLY A 112 28.70 10.33 1.69
CA GLY A 112 28.33 11.72 1.94
C GLY A 112 27.79 12.02 3.34
N LEU A 113 27.53 11.00 4.16
CA LEU A 113 26.98 11.19 5.51
C LEU A 113 28.09 11.68 6.45
N THR A 114 27.88 12.85 7.05
CA THR A 114 28.79 13.35 8.09
C THR A 114 28.51 12.58 9.38
N PRO A 115 29.51 11.89 9.97
CA PRO A 115 29.34 11.29 11.29
C PRO A 115 28.79 12.32 12.28
N ILE A 116 27.87 11.92 13.16
CA ILE A 116 27.23 12.86 14.10
C ILE A 116 28.24 13.65 14.96
N LEU A 117 29.41 13.05 15.22
CA LEU A 117 30.51 13.67 15.95
C LEU A 117 31.24 14.75 15.14
N ASP A 118 31.17 14.67 13.81
CA ASP A 118 31.78 15.60 12.86
C ASP A 118 30.78 16.66 12.34
N ALA A 119 29.52 16.56 12.76
CA ALA A 119 28.45 17.47 12.35
C ALA A 119 28.72 18.89 12.89
N LYS A 120 28.97 19.84 11.98
CA LYS A 120 29.16 21.25 12.34
C LYS A 120 27.79 21.94 12.51
N PRO A 121 27.49 22.54 13.67
CA PRO A 121 26.22 23.22 13.90
C PRO A 121 26.07 24.41 12.94
N ARG A 122 24.90 24.55 12.31
CA ARG A 122 24.57 25.66 11.40
C ARG A 122 23.48 26.55 12.02
N ARG A 123 23.54 27.85 11.73
CA ARG A 123 22.51 28.81 12.18
C ARG A 123 21.16 28.45 11.55
N GLY A 124 20.17 28.13 12.38
CA GLY A 124 18.84 27.66 11.97
C GLY A 124 18.48 26.25 12.42
N TRP A 125 19.41 25.52 13.08
CA TRP A 125 19.08 24.26 13.74
C TRP A 125 18.03 24.48 14.83
N PRO A 126 16.90 23.75 14.82
CA PRO A 126 15.88 23.84 15.86
C PRO A 126 16.46 23.47 17.23
N HIS A 127 15.95 24.10 18.29
CA HIS A 127 16.20 23.63 19.66
C HIS A 127 15.49 22.28 19.85
N GLY A 128 16.18 21.17 19.58
CA GLY A 128 15.59 19.83 19.69
C GLY A 128 16.24 18.72 18.88
N TRP A 129 17.54 18.80 18.56
CA TRP A 129 18.34 17.73 17.93
C TRP A 129 18.22 16.35 18.63
N GLU A 130 17.67 16.34 19.85
CA GLU A 130 17.25 15.21 20.67
C GLU A 130 16.12 14.34 20.07
N ARG A 131 15.57 14.66 18.88
CA ARG A 131 14.37 13.98 18.32
C ARG A 131 14.36 13.73 16.80
N GLU A 132 15.46 13.96 16.10
CA GLU A 132 15.44 14.05 14.62
C GLU A 132 15.83 12.78 13.85
N PHE A 133 16.18 11.67 14.53
CA PHE A 133 16.48 10.41 13.85
C PHE A 133 15.35 9.41 14.08
N SER A 134 14.83 8.84 12.99
CA SER A 134 13.78 7.81 13.06
C SER A 134 14.33 6.46 13.53
N TYR A 135 15.62 6.22 13.27
CA TYR A 135 16.33 5.01 13.68
C TYR A 135 17.85 5.24 13.65
N VAL A 136 18.58 4.32 14.27
CA VAL A 136 20.04 4.24 14.26
C VAL A 136 20.45 2.83 13.85
N GLU A 137 21.43 2.70 12.97
CA GLU A 137 22.08 1.42 12.70
C GLU A 137 23.41 1.33 13.45
N TYR A 138 23.59 0.27 14.24
CA TYR A 138 24.80 0.02 15.01
C TYR A 138 25.25 -1.44 14.83
N ARG A 139 26.41 -1.64 14.19
CA ARG A 139 26.99 -2.98 13.90
C ARG A 139 26.00 -3.95 13.23
N GLY A 140 25.16 -3.44 12.32
CA GLY A 140 24.14 -4.24 11.62
C GLY A 140 22.85 -4.44 12.40
N GLU A 141 22.72 -3.88 13.61
CA GLU A 141 21.46 -3.83 14.34
C GLU A 141 20.72 -2.52 14.05
N HIS A 142 19.41 -2.60 13.80
CA HIS A 142 18.53 -1.44 13.62
C HIS A 142 17.83 -1.09 14.95
N TRP A 143 17.99 0.16 15.40
CA TRP A 143 17.43 0.65 16.66
C TRP A 143 16.51 1.84 16.42
N GLU A 144 15.25 1.71 16.77
CA GLU A 144 14.30 2.84 16.84
C GLU A 144 14.52 3.62 18.14
N VAL A 145 15.59 4.41 18.16
CA VAL A 145 15.89 5.33 19.25
C VAL A 145 15.74 6.72 18.68
N TYR A 146 14.92 7.56 19.31
CA TYR A 146 14.69 8.93 18.87
C TYR A 146 15.42 9.95 19.76
N ASP A 147 15.91 9.52 20.91
CA ASP A 147 16.52 10.37 21.94
C ASP A 147 18.04 10.11 22.01
N VAL A 148 18.84 11.18 21.85
CA VAL A 148 20.30 11.09 21.85
C VAL A 148 20.85 10.62 23.19
N ARG A 149 20.28 11.08 24.31
CA ARG A 149 20.69 10.65 25.64
C ARG A 149 20.44 9.15 25.79
N TYR A 150 19.30 8.66 25.31
CA TYR A 150 19.00 7.23 25.32
C TYR A 150 19.95 6.45 24.39
N LEU A 151 20.28 7.01 23.23
CA LEU A 151 21.25 6.43 22.30
C LEU A 151 22.63 6.28 22.94
N PHE A 152 23.19 7.34 23.54
CA PHE A 152 24.48 7.29 24.23
C PHE A 152 24.49 6.26 25.35
N HIS A 153 23.44 6.26 26.19
CA HIS A 153 23.32 5.27 27.26
C HIS A 153 23.32 3.83 26.72
N ARG A 154 22.56 3.58 25.65
CA ARG A 154 22.46 2.27 25.01
C ARG A 154 23.78 1.84 24.38
N ILE A 155 24.47 2.72 23.65
CA ILE A 155 25.78 2.46 23.04
C ILE A 155 26.80 2.12 24.14
N ILE A 156 26.90 2.92 25.21
CA ILE A 156 27.86 2.69 26.29
C ILE A 156 27.55 1.39 27.01
N THR A 157 26.28 1.10 27.29
CA THR A 157 25.87 -0.15 27.95
C THR A 157 26.22 -1.37 27.08
N ARG A 158 25.98 -1.27 25.77
CA ARG A 158 26.30 -2.32 24.81
C ARG A 158 27.81 -2.53 24.66
N LEU A 159 28.58 -1.45 24.52
CA LEU A 159 30.04 -1.50 24.49
C LEU A 159 30.63 -2.05 25.80
N TRP A 160 30.04 -1.71 26.95
CA TRP A 160 30.47 -2.26 28.23
C TRP A 160 30.26 -3.78 28.32
N ALA A 161 29.20 -4.29 27.68
CA ALA A 161 28.92 -5.72 27.60
C ALA A 161 29.81 -6.43 26.56
N ASP A 162 30.03 -5.81 25.41
CA ASP A 162 30.66 -6.46 24.25
C ASP A 162 32.20 -6.27 24.22
N ASP A 163 32.72 -5.13 24.65
CA ASP A 163 34.17 -4.81 24.71
C ASP A 163 34.48 -3.78 25.81
N ARG A 164 34.43 -4.25 27.06
CA ARG A 164 34.73 -3.44 28.24
C ARG A 164 36.12 -2.78 28.19
N ALA A 165 37.10 -3.43 27.57
CA ALA A 165 38.47 -2.91 27.48
C ALA A 165 38.57 -1.70 26.56
N ALA A 166 37.71 -1.58 25.55
CA ALA A 166 37.59 -0.36 24.74
C ALA A 166 37.03 0.81 25.56
N VAL A 167 36.04 0.58 26.43
CA VAL A 167 35.43 1.65 27.24
C VAL A 167 36.38 2.17 28.32
N VAL A 168 37.17 1.30 28.96
CA VAL A 168 38.09 1.70 30.04
C VAL A 168 39.32 2.48 29.53
N ARG A 169 39.61 2.43 28.22
CA ARG A 169 40.77 3.12 27.62
C ARG A 169 40.53 4.60 27.32
N PHE A 170 39.31 5.09 27.38
CA PHE A 170 38.92 6.49 27.14
C PHE A 170 38.28 7.11 28.39
#